data_AF-A0A0A8X4G4-F1
#
_entry.id   AF-A0A0A8X4G4-F1
#
_cell.length_a   1.000
_cell.length_b   1.000
_cell.length_c   1.000
_cell.angle_alpha   90.00
_cell.angle_beta   90.00
_cell.angle_gamma   90.00
#
_symmetry.space_group_name_H-M   'P 1'
#
loop_
_entity.id
_entity.type
_entity.pdbx_description
1 polymer ?
#
loop_
_entity_poly.entity_id
_entity_poly.type
_entity_poly.pdbx_seq_one_letter_code
_entity_poly.pdbx_strand_id
1 'polypeptide(L)'
;MRSYQLYLIEDEFASHYFGRERMFYQLFLEYSQANDDLKSIIAKQVKFVTKSIPVLRIHQLLHQQLSKAKGFHVENGTYIYENNTNNSSATLRVHERWLELDSHGQVDAETVFFEILRKCESSFLAIDLKSNKYGWLKPIKERKYV
;
A
#
# COMPACT_ATOMS: atom_id res chain seq x y z
N MET A 1 -15.70 -5.22 -3.70
CA MET A 1 -14.47 -5.65 -3.01
C MET A 1 -13.31 -4.94 -3.67
N ARG A 2 -12.47 -4.29 -2.88
CA ARG A 2 -11.28 -3.55 -3.34
C ARG A 2 -10.07 -4.21 -2.71
N SER A 3 -8.98 -4.36 -3.47
CA SER A 3 -7.78 -5.05 -3.02
C SER A 3 -6.57 -4.28 -3.53
N TYR A 4 -5.83 -3.69 -2.59
CA TYR A 4 -4.68 -2.85 -2.88
C TYR A 4 -3.41 -3.55 -2.45
N GLN A 5 -2.42 -3.59 -3.33
CA GLN A 5 -1.04 -3.82 -2.97
C GLN A 5 -0.38 -2.46 -2.76
N LEU A 6 0.24 -2.27 -1.60
CA LEU A 6 0.98 -1.05 -1.29
C LEU A 6 2.46 -1.32 -1.28
N TYR A 7 3.18 -0.63 -2.14
CA TYR A 7 4.63 -0.69 -2.23
C TYR A 7 5.23 0.62 -1.73
N LEU A 8 6.35 0.51 -1.03
CA LEU A 8 7.14 1.67 -0.67
C LEU A 8 8.17 1.90 -1.77
N ILE A 9 8.04 2.98 -2.54
CA ILE A 9 8.93 3.27 -3.67
C ILE A 9 10.20 3.98 -3.16
N GLU A 10 11.36 3.67 -3.77
CA GLU A 10 12.60 4.40 -3.47
C GLU A 10 12.44 5.89 -3.78
N ASP A 11 13.01 6.76 -2.93
CA ASP A 11 12.72 8.20 -3.00
C ASP A 11 13.17 8.83 -4.32
N GLU A 12 14.25 8.30 -4.90
CA GLU A 12 14.76 8.73 -6.21
C GLU A 12 13.75 8.45 -7.33
N PHE A 13 13.14 7.26 -7.35
CA PHE A 13 12.13 6.90 -8.35
C PHE A 13 10.79 7.57 -8.07
N ALA A 14 10.41 7.68 -6.80
CA ALA A 14 9.18 8.36 -6.40
C ALA A 14 9.20 9.84 -6.85
N SER A 15 10.34 10.51 -6.69
CA SER A 15 10.54 11.89 -7.16
C SER A 15 10.61 11.97 -8.69
N HIS A 16 11.35 11.05 -9.33
CA HIS A 16 11.52 11.07 -10.78
C HIS A 16 10.23 10.76 -11.54
N TYR A 17 9.42 9.81 -11.07
CA TYR A 17 8.20 9.34 -11.72
C TYR A 17 6.91 9.93 -11.12
N PHE A 18 7.01 11.01 -10.35
CA PHE A 18 5.83 11.75 -9.92
C PHE A 18 5.06 12.29 -11.14
N GLY A 19 3.73 12.10 -11.17
CA GLY A 19 2.89 12.37 -12.33
C GLY A 19 3.02 11.36 -13.48
N ARG A 20 3.85 10.32 -13.33
CA ARG A 20 4.04 9.21 -14.27
C ARG A 20 3.87 7.85 -13.58
N GLU A 21 2.96 7.77 -12.62
CA GLU A 21 2.69 6.58 -11.79
C GLU A 21 2.28 5.36 -12.62
N ARG A 22 1.74 5.59 -13.82
CA ARG A 22 1.42 4.54 -14.80
C ARG A 22 2.61 3.64 -15.10
N MET A 23 3.85 4.14 -15.05
CA MET A 23 5.05 3.34 -15.26
C MET A 23 5.22 2.26 -14.19
N PHE A 24 4.98 2.63 -12.92
CA PHE A 24 4.98 1.65 -11.83
C PHE A 24 3.83 0.66 -12.00
N TYR A 25 2.61 1.16 -12.26
CA TYR A 25 1.46 0.30 -12.49
C TYR A 25 1.76 -0.78 -13.54
N GLN A 26 2.35 -0.39 -14.68
CA GLN A 26 2.72 -1.30 -15.74
C GLN A 26 3.76 -2.33 -15.28
N LEU A 27 4.81 -1.90 -14.57
CA LEU A 27 5.83 -2.80 -14.02
C LEU A 27 5.22 -3.85 -13.08
N PHE A 28 4.33 -3.45 -12.18
CA PHE A 28 3.68 -4.37 -11.24
C PHE A 28 2.66 -5.28 -11.92
N LEU A 29 1.97 -4.79 -12.96
CA LEU A 29 1.09 -5.60 -13.79
C LEU A 29 1.88 -6.69 -14.52
N GLU A 30 2.98 -6.32 -15.18
CA GLU A 30 3.88 -7.26 -15.85
C GLU A 30 4.45 -8.28 -14.87
N TYR A 31 4.87 -7.83 -13.68
CA TYR A 31 5.34 -8.73 -12.63
C TYR A 31 4.29 -9.78 -12.22
N SER A 32 3.02 -9.38 -12.16
CA SER A 32 1.91 -10.28 -11.80
C SER A 32 1.57 -11.30 -12.90
N GLN A 33 1.88 -10.98 -14.17
CA GLN A 33 1.52 -11.77 -15.35
C GLN A 33 2.72 -12.54 -15.97
N ALA A 34 3.94 -12.24 -15.55
CA ALA A 34 5.15 -12.80 -16.13
C ALA A 34 5.27 -14.32 -15.92
N ASN A 35 5.76 -15.01 -16.96
CA ASN A 35 6.23 -16.39 -16.90
C ASN A 35 7.60 -16.49 -16.21
N ASP A 36 8.04 -17.71 -15.88
CA ASP A 36 9.16 -17.93 -14.94
C ASP A 36 10.48 -17.21 -15.30
N ASP A 37 10.89 -17.24 -16.58
CA ASP A 37 12.13 -16.60 -17.01
C ASP A 37 12.08 -15.07 -16.89
N LEU A 38 11.02 -14.44 -17.43
CA LEU A 38 10.82 -12.99 -17.37
C LEU A 38 10.52 -12.50 -15.95
N LYS A 39 9.84 -13.32 -15.16
CA LYS A 39 9.48 -13.00 -13.77
C LYS A 39 10.71 -12.78 -12.92
N SER A 40 11.79 -13.54 -13.13
CA SER A 40 13.05 -13.34 -12.40
C SER A 40 13.70 -11.97 -12.68
N ILE A 41 13.60 -11.48 -13.92
CA ILE A 41 14.15 -10.19 -14.35
C ILE A 41 13.29 -9.06 -13.80
N ILE A 42 11.97 -9.16 -13.97
CA ILE A 42 11.01 -8.15 -13.48
C ILE A 42 11.04 -8.10 -11.94
N ALA A 43 11.20 -9.23 -11.25
CA ALA A 43 11.37 -9.27 -9.81
C ALA A 43 12.56 -8.43 -9.34
N LYS A 44 13.68 -8.45 -10.07
CA LYS A 44 14.86 -7.62 -9.77
C LYS A 44 14.53 -6.14 -9.94
N GLN A 45 13.79 -5.77 -10.99
CA GLN A 45 13.36 -4.38 -11.21
C GLN A 45 12.42 -3.91 -10.11
N VAL A 46 11.39 -4.70 -9.78
CA VAL A 46 10.48 -4.42 -8.65
C VAL A 46 11.26 -4.26 -7.36
N LYS A 47 12.20 -5.17 -7.07
CA LYS A 47 13.04 -5.08 -5.88
C LYS A 47 13.91 -3.83 -5.87
N PHE A 48 14.45 -3.43 -7.02
CA PHE A 48 15.31 -2.26 -7.16
C PHE A 48 14.55 -0.95 -6.96
N VAL A 49 13.31 -0.86 -7.44
CA VAL A 49 12.50 0.37 -7.33
C VAL A 49 11.73 0.48 -6.02
N THR A 50 11.72 -0.56 -5.18
CA THR A 50 10.99 -0.59 -3.91
C THR A 50 11.92 -0.73 -2.70
N LYS A 51 11.52 -0.08 -1.60
CA LYS A 51 12.12 -0.22 -0.27
C LYS A 51 11.52 -1.43 0.45
N SER A 52 12.23 -1.93 1.46
CA SER A 52 11.63 -2.85 2.42
C SER A 52 10.66 -2.11 3.33
N ILE A 53 9.59 -2.80 3.74
CA ILE A 53 8.57 -2.23 4.61
C ILE A 53 9.15 -2.08 6.02
N PRO A 54 8.99 -0.91 6.69
CA PRO A 54 9.37 -0.75 8.08
C PRO A 54 8.33 -1.44 9.00
N VAL A 55 8.29 -2.77 8.99
CA VAL A 55 7.27 -3.62 9.61
C VAL A 55 7.01 -3.24 11.08
N LEU A 56 8.07 -3.13 11.88
CA LEU A 56 7.96 -2.77 13.31
C LEU A 56 7.31 -1.39 13.50
N ARG A 57 7.68 -0.40 12.69
CA ARG A 57 7.12 0.95 12.76
C ARG A 57 5.64 0.95 12.37
N ILE A 58 5.25 0.18 11.35
CA ILE A 58 3.85 0.04 10.95
C ILE A 58 3.03 -0.59 12.07
N HIS A 59 3.50 -1.68 12.66
CA HIS A 59 2.81 -2.33 13.78
C HIS A 59 2.63 -1.39 14.97
N GLN A 60 3.69 -0.65 15.34
CA GLN A 60 3.62 0.35 16.40
C GLN A 60 2.58 1.44 16.10
N LEU A 61 2.59 2.00 14.89
CA LEU A 61 1.63 3.05 14.49
C LEU A 61 0.20 2.54 14.45
N LEU A 62 -0.05 1.36 13.89
CA LEU A 62 -1.38 0.75 13.85
C LEU A 62 -1.91 0.54 15.26
N HIS A 63 -1.10 -0.04 16.15
CA HIS A 63 -1.51 -0.29 17.52
C HIS A 63 -1.75 1.02 18.30
N GLN A 64 -0.88 2.02 18.14
CA GLN A 64 -1.04 3.34 18.79
C GLN A 64 -2.31 4.07 18.34
N GLN A 65 -2.66 3.99 17.06
CA GLN A 65 -3.78 4.75 16.50
C GLN A 65 -5.12 4.01 16.59
N LEU A 66 -5.12 2.67 16.55
CA LEU A 66 -6.35 1.87 16.45
C LEU A 66 -6.65 0.99 17.66
N SER A 67 -5.76 0.85 18.64
CA SER A 67 -6.00 0.00 19.83
C SER A 67 -7.30 0.32 20.59
N LYS A 68 -7.80 1.55 20.48
CA LYS A 68 -9.05 2.00 21.11
C LYS A 68 -10.21 2.14 20.12
N ALA A 69 -9.98 1.88 18.83
CA ALA A 69 -11.01 1.99 17.81
C ALA A 69 -11.98 0.81 17.92
N LYS A 70 -13.28 1.11 17.98
CA LYS A 70 -14.32 0.07 18.00
C LYS A 70 -14.28 -0.71 16.68
N GLY A 71 -14.32 -2.04 16.77
CA GLY A 71 -14.28 -2.92 15.59
C GLY A 71 -12.89 -3.20 15.05
N PHE A 72 -11.84 -2.60 15.63
CA PHE A 72 -10.47 -2.97 15.33
C PHE A 72 -10.01 -4.16 16.17
N HIS A 73 -9.38 -5.13 15.53
CA HIS A 73 -8.74 -6.27 16.18
C HIS A 73 -7.59 -6.82 15.33
N VAL A 74 -6.79 -7.71 15.92
CA VAL A 74 -5.66 -8.37 15.24
C VAL A 74 -5.84 -9.88 15.36
N GLU A 75 -5.81 -10.57 14.24
CA GLU A 75 -5.92 -12.03 14.16
C GLU A 75 -4.76 -12.59 13.35
N ASN A 76 -3.95 -13.48 13.94
CA ASN A 76 -2.81 -14.13 13.27
C ASN A 76 -1.85 -13.14 12.56
N GLY A 77 -1.58 -11.99 13.17
CA GLY A 77 -0.72 -10.95 12.60
C GLY A 77 -1.38 -10.11 11.48
N THR A 78 -2.65 -10.35 11.20
CA THR A 78 -3.47 -9.58 10.26
C THR A 78 -4.29 -8.55 11.03
N TYR A 79 -4.31 -7.32 10.53
CA TYR A 79 -5.06 -6.21 11.13
C TYR A 79 -6.44 -6.11 10.50
N ILE A 80 -7.49 -6.13 11.31
CA ILE A 80 -8.87 -6.16 10.85
C ILE A 80 -9.61 -4.96 11.46
N TYR A 81 -10.37 -4.27 10.63
CA TYR A 81 -11.29 -3.23 11.03
C TYR A 81 -12.68 -3.54 10.49
N GLU A 82 -13.67 -3.62 11.37
CA GLU A 82 -15.06 -3.88 11.04
C GLU A 82 -15.97 -2.76 11.55
N ASN A 83 -16.83 -2.26 10.67
CA ASN A 83 -17.86 -1.30 11.03
C ASN A 83 -19.24 -1.95 10.84
N ASN A 84 -19.83 -2.34 11.97
CA ASN A 84 -21.13 -3.01 12.00
C ASN A 84 -22.29 -2.11 11.56
N THR A 85 -22.14 -0.79 11.61
CA THR A 85 -23.23 0.16 11.28
C THR A 85 -23.51 0.19 9.78
N ASN A 86 -22.48 0.07 8.94
CA ASN A 86 -22.58 0.13 7.47
C ASN A 86 -22.13 -1.19 6.80
N ASN A 87 -21.91 -2.24 7.60
CA ASN A 87 -21.43 -3.55 7.16
C ASN A 87 -20.17 -3.47 6.28
N SER A 88 -19.25 -2.56 6.63
CA SER A 88 -17.97 -2.39 5.92
C SER A 88 -16.83 -3.00 6.72
N SER A 89 -15.85 -3.58 6.05
CA SER A 89 -14.65 -4.12 6.68
C SER A 89 -13.41 -3.87 5.84
N ALA A 90 -12.26 -3.82 6.51
CA ALA A 90 -10.96 -3.75 5.87
C ALA A 90 -9.94 -4.60 6.62
N THR A 91 -9.05 -5.22 5.86
CA THR A 91 -8.06 -6.19 6.34
C THR A 91 -6.71 -5.81 5.77
N LEU A 92 -5.74 -5.53 6.64
CA LEU A 92 -4.37 -5.19 6.27
C LEU A 92 -3.42 -6.32 6.68
N ARG A 93 -2.73 -6.90 5.68
CA ARG A 93 -1.61 -7.82 5.86
C ARG A 93 -0.29 -7.11 5.60
N VAL A 94 0.68 -7.35 6.45
CA VAL A 94 2.01 -6.72 6.39
C VAL A 94 3.02 -7.77 5.93
N HIS A 95 3.61 -7.58 4.76
CA HIS A 95 4.72 -8.40 4.27
C HIS A 95 6.03 -7.59 4.32
N GLU A 96 7.16 -8.26 4.10
CA GLU A 96 8.48 -7.61 4.14
C GLU A 96 8.67 -6.55 3.04
N ARG A 97 7.98 -6.70 1.91
CA ARG A 97 8.21 -5.90 0.69
C ARG A 97 6.99 -5.15 0.19
N TRP A 98 5.79 -5.49 0.68
CA TRP A 98 4.55 -4.79 0.35
C TRP A 98 3.53 -4.98 1.47
N LEU A 99 2.45 -4.21 1.42
CA LEU A 99 1.27 -4.43 2.23
C LEU A 99 0.12 -4.87 1.32
N GLU A 100 -0.77 -5.69 1.85
CA GLU A 100 -2.01 -6.06 1.16
C GLU A 100 -3.18 -5.50 1.97
N LEU A 101 -4.04 -4.72 1.32
CA LEU A 101 -5.21 -4.11 1.93
C LEU A 101 -6.46 -4.52 1.16
N ASP A 102 -7.23 -5.41 1.76
CA ASP A 102 -8.53 -5.84 1.25
C ASP A 102 -9.63 -5.06 1.95
N SER A 103 -10.68 -4.67 1.22
CA SER A 103 -11.81 -3.94 1.79
C SER A 103 -13.13 -4.27 1.11
N HIS A 104 -14.18 -4.23 1.93
CA HIS A 104 -15.57 -4.49 1.57
C HIS A 104 -16.49 -3.38 2.11
N GLY A 105 -17.57 -3.07 1.39
CA GLY A 105 -18.53 -2.03 1.79
C GLY A 105 -18.11 -0.62 1.38
N GLN A 106 -18.19 0.33 2.32
CA GLN A 106 -17.88 1.74 2.09
C GLN A 106 -16.37 2.03 2.03
N VAL A 107 -15.99 3.15 1.40
CA VAL A 107 -14.58 3.55 1.19
C VAL A 107 -13.88 3.99 2.47
N ASP A 108 -14.67 4.31 3.50
CA ASP A 108 -14.15 4.74 4.79
C ASP A 108 -13.37 3.61 5.49
N ALA A 109 -13.68 2.35 5.20
CA ALA A 109 -13.02 1.20 5.83
C ALA A 109 -11.52 1.11 5.48
N GLU A 110 -11.15 1.21 4.21
CA GLU A 110 -9.74 1.22 3.80
C GLU A 110 -9.04 2.53 4.17
N THR A 111 -9.79 3.63 4.24
CA THR A 111 -9.26 4.96 4.55
C THR A 111 -8.64 5.01 5.94
N VAL A 112 -9.18 4.23 6.90
CA VAL A 112 -8.59 4.08 8.25
C VAL A 112 -7.12 3.65 8.16
N PHE A 113 -6.79 2.69 7.30
CA PHE A 113 -5.42 2.22 7.13
C PHE A 113 -4.58 3.20 6.31
N PHE A 114 -5.10 3.74 5.22
CA PHE A 114 -4.38 4.73 4.40
C PHE A 114 -3.95 5.96 5.20
N GLU A 115 -4.81 6.45 6.10
CA GLU A 115 -4.51 7.61 6.95
C GLU A 115 -3.40 7.36 7.98
N ILE A 116 -3.17 6.11 8.37
CA ILE A 116 -2.05 5.73 9.24
C ILE A 116 -0.79 5.56 8.40
N LEU A 117 -0.88 4.86 7.27
CA LEU A 117 0.25 4.57 6.39
C LEU A 117 0.86 5.85 5.80
N ARG A 118 0.04 6.84 5.42
CA ARG A 118 0.53 8.16 4.94
C ARG A 118 1.33 8.96 5.98
N LYS A 119 1.20 8.64 7.26
CA LYS A 119 1.98 9.24 8.37
C LYS A 119 3.29 8.51 8.61
N CYS A 120 3.41 7.27 8.14
CA CYS A 120 4.62 6.46 8.27
C CYS A 120 5.66 6.90 7.23
N GLU A 121 5.31 6.83 5.94
CA GLU A 121 6.18 7.16 4.83
C GLU A 121 5.43 7.92 3.73
N SER A 122 6.13 8.77 2.98
CA SER A 122 5.53 9.57 1.90
C SER A 122 5.47 8.86 0.54
N SER A 123 6.31 7.85 0.31
CA SER A 123 6.44 7.17 -0.98
C SER A 123 5.64 5.87 -1.08
N PHE A 124 4.55 5.74 -0.31
CA PHE A 124 3.62 4.63 -0.49
C PHE A 124 2.79 4.82 -1.76
N LEU A 125 2.92 3.85 -2.67
CA LEU A 125 2.10 3.73 -3.86
C LEU A 125 1.11 2.58 -3.67
N ALA A 126 -0.19 2.89 -3.71
CA ALA A 126 -1.25 1.90 -3.69
C ALA A 126 -1.62 1.50 -5.12
N ILE A 127 -1.79 0.21 -5.37
CA ILE A 127 -2.10 -0.37 -6.68
C ILE A 127 -3.19 -1.43 -6.53
N ASP A 128 -4.29 -1.26 -7.25
CA ASP A 128 -5.33 -2.27 -7.45
C ASP A 128 -5.31 -2.67 -8.93
N LEU A 129 -4.70 -3.83 -9.19
CA LEU A 129 -4.58 -4.40 -10.54
C LEU A 129 -5.94 -4.87 -11.09
N LYS A 130 -6.92 -5.19 -10.23
CA LYS A 130 -8.25 -5.66 -10.66
C LYS A 130 -9.10 -4.50 -11.17
N SER A 131 -9.01 -3.33 -10.53
CA SER A 131 -9.77 -2.15 -10.91
C SER A 131 -8.98 -1.11 -11.72
N ASN A 132 -7.73 -1.39 -12.08
CA ASN A 132 -6.83 -0.48 -12.79
C ASN A 132 -6.70 0.87 -12.08
N LYS A 133 -6.64 0.85 -10.74
CA LYS A 133 -6.51 2.04 -9.91
C LYS A 133 -5.14 2.05 -9.26
N TYR A 134 -4.51 3.22 -9.24
CA TYR A 134 -3.22 3.41 -8.58
C TYR A 134 -3.07 4.86 -8.13
N GLY A 135 -2.26 5.08 -7.10
CA GLY A 135 -1.97 6.43 -6.63
C GLY A 135 -1.12 6.45 -5.37
N TRP A 136 -0.42 7.57 -5.17
CA TRP A 136 0.32 7.82 -3.94
C TRP A 136 -0.65 8.04 -2.77
N LEU A 137 -0.34 7.50 -1.60
CA LEU A 137 -1.12 7.78 -0.37
C LEU A 137 -0.96 9.23 0.09
N LYS A 138 0.16 9.86 -0.27
CA LYS A 138 0.43 11.27 -0.02
C LYS A 138 0.92 11.89 -1.32
N PRO A 139 0.34 13.02 -1.79
CA PRO A 139 0.93 13.72 -2.92
C PRO A 139 2.36 14.14 -2.56
N ILE A 140 3.33 13.64 -3.33
CA ILE A 140 4.73 14.00 -3.18
C ILE A 140 4.85 15.45 -3.62
N LYS A 141 5.13 16.35 -2.67
CA LYS A 141 5.32 17.76 -3.01
C LYS A 141 6.62 17.89 -3.80
N GLU A 142 6.52 18.34 -5.05
CA GLU A 142 7.68 18.82 -5.82
C GLU A 142 8.44 19.86 -4.99
N ARG A 143 9.70 19.59 -4.65
CA ARG A 143 10.59 20.66 -4.20
C ARG A 143 10.88 21.54 -5.41
N LYS A 144 10.21 22.69 -5.49
CA LYS A 144 10.65 23.78 -6.36
C LYS A 144 11.98 24.28 -5.81
N TYR A 145 13.08 23.96 -6.48
CA TYR A 145 14.31 24.72 -6.30
C TYR A 145 14.03 26.11 -6.88
N VAL A 146 13.99 27.13 -6.03
CA VAL A 146 13.93 28.56 -6.41
C VAL A 146 15.35 29.07 -6.52
#